data_AF-A0A924MSK7-F1
#
_entry.id   AF-A0A924MSK7-F1
#
_cell.length_a   1.000
_cell.length_b   1.000
_cell.length_c   1.000
_cell.angle_alpha   90.00
_cell.angle_beta   90.00
_cell.angle_gamma   90.00
#
_symmetry.space_group_name_H-M   'P 1'
#
loop_
_entity.id
_entity.type
_entity.pdbx_description
1 polymer ?
#
loop_
_entity_poly.entity_id
_entity_poly.type
_entity_poly.pdbx_seq_one_letter_code
_entity_poly.pdbx_strand_id
1 'polypeptide(L)'
;MAQATPAGLWKTIDDDGKTEKSTVRITVVNGAASGKVEHITDPAKATEKCVKCEDDRKDQPIVGMVILSGAKQDAEESDKWTGGMVLDPAKGTSYKLILKLVDGGKKLDVRGYIGSPMFGRTQTWIRVE
;
A
#
# COMPACT_ATOMS: atom_id res chain seq x y z
N MET A 1 -0.04 23.86 11.27
CA MET A 1 0.97 22.93 10.75
C MET A 1 0.26 21.98 9.80
N ALA A 2 0.79 21.73 8.60
CA ALA A 2 0.16 20.80 7.67
C ALA A 2 0.17 19.40 8.30
N GLN A 3 -1.00 18.81 8.48
CA GLN A 3 -1.15 17.45 9.00
C GLN A 3 -0.57 16.47 7.96
N ALA A 4 0.41 15.66 8.37
CA ALA A 4 1.03 14.71 7.45
C ALA A 4 -0.02 13.68 7.00
N THR A 5 -0.19 13.55 5.68
CA THR A 5 -1.13 12.63 5.04
C THR A 5 -0.37 11.53 4.30
N PRO A 6 -0.94 10.30 4.20
CA PRO A 6 -0.38 9.24 3.38
C PRO A 6 -0.49 9.54 1.88
N ALA A 7 -1.23 10.57 1.46
CA ALA A 7 -1.29 10.98 0.06
C ALA A 7 0.09 11.35 -0.49
N GLY A 8 0.44 10.82 -1.66
CA GLY A 8 1.74 11.03 -2.31
C GLY A 8 2.23 9.78 -3.02
N LEU A 9 3.42 9.88 -3.59
CA LEU A 9 4.11 8.76 -4.24
C LEU A 9 5.07 8.04 -3.30
N TRP A 10 4.99 6.72 -3.26
CA TRP A 10 5.75 5.87 -2.34
C TRP A 10 6.49 4.77 -3.09
N LYS A 11 7.76 4.57 -2.77
CA LYS A 11 8.57 3.44 -3.21
C LYS A 11 8.37 2.25 -2.28
N THR A 12 8.04 1.10 -2.86
CA THR A 12 8.04 -0.17 -2.16
C THR A 12 9.44 -0.78 -2.25
N ILE A 13 9.94 -1.31 -1.14
CA ILE A 13 11.29 -1.86 -1.03
C ILE A 13 11.18 -3.36 -0.77
N ASP A 14 12.09 -4.14 -1.35
CA ASP A 14 12.23 -5.57 -1.05
C ASP A 14 12.65 -5.81 0.41
N ASP A 15 12.58 -7.06 0.84
CA ASP A 15 13.00 -7.51 2.16
C ASP A 15 14.51 -7.34 2.41
N ASP A 16 15.29 -7.04 1.36
CA ASP A 16 16.71 -6.65 1.46
C ASP A 16 16.91 -5.20 1.93
N GLY A 17 15.84 -4.40 1.99
CA GLY A 17 15.86 -3.00 2.41
C GLY A 17 16.53 -2.04 1.42
N LYS A 18 16.86 -2.48 0.19
CA LYS A 18 17.61 -1.68 -0.79
C LYS A 18 16.96 -1.66 -2.17
N THR A 19 16.30 -2.75 -2.55
CA THR A 19 15.80 -2.93 -3.92
C THR A 19 14.39 -2.36 -4.06
N GLU A 20 14.23 -1.35 -4.90
CA GLU A 20 12.93 -0.79 -5.24
C GLU A 20 12.14 -1.76 -6.14
N LYS A 21 10.92 -2.13 -5.71
CA LYS A 21 10.05 -3.02 -6.51
C LYS A 21 9.06 -2.26 -7.38
N SER A 22 8.46 -1.23 -6.81
CA SER A 22 7.40 -0.47 -7.47
C SER A 22 7.20 0.89 -6.82
N THR A 23 6.53 1.77 -7.54
CA THR A 23 5.94 2.98 -6.95
C THR A 23 4.43 2.84 -6.85
N VAL A 24 3.88 3.30 -5.72
CA VAL A 24 2.45 3.29 -5.42
C VAL A 24 2.03 4.71 -5.11
N ARG A 25 1.05 5.23 -5.86
CA ARG A 25 0.44 6.52 -5.60
C ARG A 25 -0.74 6.35 -4.68
N ILE A 26 -0.66 6.99 -3.51
CA ILE A 26 -1.76 7.06 -2.56
C ILE A 26 -2.49 8.39 -2.75
N THR A 27 -3.81 8.32 -2.80
CA THR A 27 -4.73 9.47 -2.81
C THR A 27 -5.68 9.34 -1.64
N VAL A 28 -6.14 10.48 -1.11
CA VAL A 28 -7.18 10.50 -0.08
C VAL A 28 -8.39 11.23 -0.65
N VAL A 29 -9.51 10.53 -0.78
CA VAL A 29 -10.76 11.07 -1.30
C VAL A 29 -11.84 10.83 -0.26
N ASN A 30 -12.58 11.88 0.12
CA ASN A 30 -13.62 11.81 1.15
C ASN A 30 -13.12 11.18 2.47
N GLY A 31 -11.87 11.47 2.85
CA GLY A 31 -11.24 10.97 4.08
C GLY A 31 -10.81 9.50 4.04
N ALA A 32 -10.90 8.82 2.89
CA ALA A 32 -10.43 7.44 2.72
C ALA A 32 -9.24 7.37 1.76
N ALA A 33 -8.19 6.65 2.15
CA ALA A 33 -7.00 6.42 1.36
C ALA A 33 -7.21 5.30 0.34
N SER A 34 -6.71 5.52 -0.87
CA SER A 34 -6.62 4.52 -1.94
C SER A 34 -5.24 4.57 -2.58
N GLY A 35 -4.63 3.40 -2.78
CA GLY A 35 -3.27 3.25 -3.31
C GLY A 35 -3.28 2.45 -4.61
N LYS A 36 -2.77 3.06 -5.67
CA LYS A 36 -2.67 2.48 -7.01
C LYS A 36 -1.20 2.25 -7.38
N VAL A 37 -0.89 1.08 -7.92
CA VAL A 37 0.45 0.81 -8.47
C VAL A 37 0.66 1.70 -9.69
N GLU A 38 1.64 2.59 -9.63
CA GLU A 38 1.95 3.53 -10.71
C GLU A 38 3.02 2.97 -11.65
N HIS A 39 4.03 2.30 -11.08
CA HIS A 39 5.13 1.70 -11.84
C HIS A 39 5.68 0.45 -11.15
N ILE A 40 6.18 -0.51 -11.92
CA ILE A 40 6.97 -1.65 -11.43
C ILE A 40 8.37 -1.53 -12.01
N THR A 41 9.38 -1.51 -11.15
CA THR A 41 10.78 -1.21 -11.52
C THR A 41 11.38 -2.27 -12.45
N ASP A 42 11.03 -3.55 -12.24
CA ASP A 42 11.48 -4.66 -13.08
C ASP A 42 10.68 -4.67 -14.40
N PRO A 43 11.30 -4.40 -15.57
CA PRO A 43 10.59 -4.38 -16.85
C PRO A 43 9.97 -5.72 -17.21
N ALA A 44 10.55 -6.85 -16.76
CA ALA A 44 10.00 -8.17 -17.00
C ALA A 44 8.66 -8.38 -16.27
N LYS A 45 8.42 -7.60 -15.21
CA LYS A 45 7.21 -7.66 -14.39
C LYS A 45 6.22 -6.53 -14.66
N ALA A 46 6.60 -5.53 -15.44
CA ALA A 46 5.75 -4.37 -15.74
C ALA A 46 4.42 -4.74 -16.44
N THR A 47 4.38 -5.88 -17.14
CA THR A 47 3.19 -6.42 -17.80
C THR A 47 2.52 -7.56 -17.02
N GLU A 48 2.97 -7.87 -15.80
CA GLU A 48 2.36 -8.91 -14.98
C GLU A 48 0.91 -8.57 -14.66
N LYS A 49 0.10 -9.64 -14.61
CA LYS A 49 -1.31 -9.60 -14.27
C LYS A 49 -1.54 -10.29 -12.93
N CYS A 50 -2.58 -9.91 -12.20
CA CYS A 50 -2.96 -10.64 -10.98
C CYS A 50 -3.69 -11.95 -11.33
N VAL A 51 -2.94 -12.98 -11.71
CA VAL A 51 -3.49 -14.29 -12.08
C VAL A 51 -4.07 -15.07 -10.89
N LYS A 52 -3.64 -14.73 -9.67
CA LYS A 52 -4.11 -15.36 -8.43
C LYS A 52 -5.30 -14.64 -7.78
N CYS A 53 -5.64 -13.44 -8.24
CA CYS A 53 -6.84 -12.76 -7.76
C CYS A 53 -8.08 -13.58 -8.15
N GLU A 54 -9.09 -13.59 -7.29
CA GLU A 54 -10.35 -14.32 -7.52
C GLU A 54 -11.54 -13.39 -7.73
N ASP A 55 -11.31 -12.08 -7.70
CA ASP A 55 -12.31 -11.03 -7.93
C ASP A 55 -12.15 -10.36 -9.30
N ASP A 56 -12.75 -9.17 -9.46
CA ASP A 56 -12.71 -8.36 -10.67
C ASP A 56 -11.28 -7.95 -11.11
N ARG A 57 -10.29 -8.12 -10.25
CA ARG A 57 -8.87 -7.85 -10.55
C ARG A 57 -8.17 -9.05 -11.17
N LYS A 58 -8.83 -10.21 -11.28
CA LYS A 58 -8.26 -11.39 -11.95
C LYS A 58 -7.90 -11.09 -13.40
N ASP A 59 -6.69 -11.51 -13.79
CA ASP A 59 -6.13 -11.33 -15.13
C ASP A 59 -6.01 -9.85 -15.59
N GLN A 60 -6.16 -8.90 -14.66
CA GLN A 60 -5.92 -7.49 -14.90
C GLN A 60 -4.44 -7.13 -14.66
N PRO A 61 -3.89 -6.16 -15.41
CA PRO A 61 -2.53 -5.67 -15.18
C PRO A 61 -2.33 -5.18 -13.74
N ILE A 62 -1.19 -5.52 -13.14
CA ILE A 62 -0.84 -5.03 -11.79
C ILE A 62 -0.53 -3.53 -11.84
N VAL A 63 0.17 -3.06 -12.88
CA VAL A 63 0.33 -1.62 -13.12
C VAL A 63 -1.04 -1.00 -13.39
N GLY A 64 -1.38 0.05 -12.63
CA GLY A 64 -2.70 0.67 -12.64
C GLY A 64 -3.72 0.04 -11.67
N MET A 65 -3.39 -1.08 -11.01
CA MET A 65 -4.27 -1.74 -10.05
C MET A 65 -4.33 -0.99 -8.71
N VAL A 66 -5.54 -0.84 -8.17
CA VAL A 66 -5.74 -0.38 -6.79
C VAL A 66 -5.48 -1.55 -5.84
N ILE A 67 -4.40 -1.43 -5.07
CA ILE A 67 -3.98 -2.45 -4.09
C ILE A 67 -4.25 -2.03 -2.65
N LEU A 68 -4.42 -0.74 -2.36
CA LEU A 68 -4.85 -0.23 -1.05
C LEU A 68 -6.20 0.46 -1.18
N SER A 69 -7.12 0.25 -0.24
CA SER A 69 -8.41 0.93 -0.25
C SER A 69 -9.02 1.06 1.13
N GLY A 70 -9.83 2.12 1.33
CA GLY A 70 -10.75 2.26 2.45
C GLY A 70 -10.13 2.64 3.80
N ALA A 71 -8.81 2.75 3.90
CA ALA A 71 -8.18 3.15 5.16
C ALA A 71 -8.53 4.61 5.48
N LYS A 72 -8.97 4.88 6.71
CA LYS A 72 -9.31 6.22 7.20
C LYS A 72 -8.42 6.57 8.38
N GLN A 73 -8.22 7.87 8.61
CA GLN A 73 -7.42 8.35 9.73
C GLN A 73 -8.00 7.84 11.04
N ASP A 74 -7.12 7.37 11.91
CA ASP A 74 -7.47 6.97 13.26
C ASP A 74 -7.87 8.22 14.08
N ALA A 75 -8.85 8.06 14.97
CA ALA A 75 -9.38 9.18 15.76
C ALA A 75 -8.41 9.63 16.87
N GLU A 76 -7.53 8.74 17.32
CA GLU A 76 -6.61 8.99 18.44
C GLU A 76 -5.17 9.19 17.93
N GLU A 77 -4.77 8.46 16.89
CA GLU A 77 -3.41 8.51 16.30
C GLU A 77 -3.43 9.21 14.92
N SER A 78 -3.12 10.52 14.89
CA SER A 78 -3.18 11.31 13.64
C SER A 78 -2.24 10.85 12.52
N ASP A 79 -1.19 10.10 12.84
CA ASP A 79 -0.24 9.50 11.90
C ASP A 79 -0.67 8.11 11.41
N LYS A 80 -1.76 7.56 11.94
CA LYS A 80 -2.24 6.21 11.67
C LYS A 80 -3.55 6.22 10.90
N TRP A 81 -3.70 5.25 9.99
CA TRP A 81 -4.90 5.04 9.20
C TRP A 81 -5.27 3.56 9.21
N THR A 82 -6.54 3.26 9.47
CA THR A 82 -7.02 1.89 9.72
C THR A 82 -8.34 1.61 9.01
N GLY A 83 -8.85 0.37 9.12
CA GLY A 83 -10.16 -0.03 8.58
C GLY A 83 -10.17 -0.34 7.07
N GLY A 84 -9.03 -0.19 6.40
CA GLY A 84 -8.89 -0.49 4.98
C GLY A 84 -8.48 -1.93 4.67
N MET A 85 -8.25 -2.19 3.39
CA MET A 85 -7.74 -3.45 2.86
C MET A 85 -6.51 -3.23 1.98
N VAL A 86 -5.58 -4.18 2.00
CA VAL A 86 -4.43 -4.28 1.10
C VAL A 86 -4.43 -5.60 0.36
N LEU A 87 -4.35 -5.57 -0.96
CA LEU A 87 -4.13 -6.74 -1.81
C LEU A 87 -2.62 -6.98 -1.97
N ASP A 88 -2.20 -8.24 -1.82
CA ASP A 88 -0.93 -8.75 -2.35
C ASP A 88 -1.21 -9.41 -3.71
N PRO A 89 -0.91 -8.76 -4.86
CA PRO A 89 -1.20 -9.33 -6.17
C PRO A 89 -0.40 -10.60 -6.48
N ALA A 90 0.75 -10.78 -5.83
CA ALA A 90 1.59 -11.98 -6.00
C ALA A 90 0.97 -13.21 -5.32
N LYS A 91 0.07 -12.98 -4.34
CA LYS A 91 -0.70 -14.02 -3.64
C LYS A 91 -2.18 -14.05 -4.03
N GLY A 92 -2.71 -12.98 -4.62
CA GLY A 92 -4.14 -12.81 -4.89
C GLY A 92 -4.99 -12.61 -3.63
N THR A 93 -4.36 -12.35 -2.48
CA THR A 93 -5.03 -12.32 -1.17
C THR A 93 -5.15 -10.88 -0.66
N SER A 94 -6.33 -10.52 -0.16
CA SER A 94 -6.56 -9.24 0.51
C SER A 94 -6.47 -9.39 2.03
N TYR A 95 -5.85 -8.41 2.68
CA TYR A 95 -5.59 -8.37 4.12
C TYR A 95 -6.15 -7.08 4.71
N LYS A 96 -6.47 -7.08 6.01
CA LYS A 96 -6.78 -5.84 6.73
C LYS A 96 -5.55 -4.94 6.74
N LEU A 97 -5.75 -3.64 6.57
CA LEU A 97 -4.70 -2.67 6.39
C LEU A 97 -4.60 -1.70 7.57
N ILE A 98 -3.36 -1.46 8.00
CA ILE A 98 -2.96 -0.31 8.81
C ILE A 98 -1.85 0.43 8.07
N LEU A 99 -1.99 1.73 7.91
CA LEU A 99 -0.92 2.62 7.46
C LEU A 99 -0.46 3.47 8.63
N LYS A 100 0.86 3.64 8.82
CA LYS A 100 1.41 4.54 9.83
C LYS A 100 2.52 5.39 9.23
N LEU A 101 2.34 6.70 9.26
CA LEU A 101 3.37 7.66 8.86
C LEU A 101 4.45 7.66 9.94
N VAL A 102 5.70 7.46 9.53
CA VAL A 102 6.85 7.45 10.43
C VAL A 102 7.94 8.35 9.87
N ASP A 103 8.95 8.66 10.70
CA ASP A 103 10.07 9.52 10.31
C ASP A 103 9.59 10.88 9.76
N GLY A 104 8.66 11.53 10.48
CA GLY A 104 8.06 12.79 10.07
C GLY A 104 7.25 12.71 8.77
N GLY A 105 6.80 11.52 8.38
CA GLY A 105 6.07 11.28 7.15
C GLY A 105 6.96 11.03 5.92
N LYS A 106 8.27 10.86 6.09
CA LYS A 106 9.20 10.42 5.03
C LYS A 106 9.09 8.93 4.72
N LYS A 107 8.51 8.17 5.65
CA LYS A 107 8.30 6.74 5.55
C LYS A 107 6.86 6.38 5.89
N LEU A 108 6.40 5.27 5.33
CA LEU A 108 5.06 4.74 5.58
C LEU A 108 5.17 3.26 5.91
N ASP A 109 4.81 2.90 7.13
CA ASP A 109 4.64 1.51 7.50
C ASP A 109 3.27 1.03 6.99
N VAL A 110 3.29 0.06 6.09
CA VAL A 110 2.13 -0.59 5.49
C VAL A 110 2.02 -1.98 6.08
N ARG A 111 1.02 -2.19 6.94
CA ARG A 111 0.79 -3.48 7.61
C ARG A 111 -0.45 -4.16 7.07
N GLY A 112 -0.26 -5.37 6.55
CA GLY A 112 -1.31 -6.31 6.18
C GLY A 112 -1.44 -7.45 7.20
N TYR A 113 -2.65 -7.78 7.64
CA TYR A 113 -2.88 -8.87 8.61
C TYR A 113 -4.20 -9.64 8.38
N ILE A 114 -4.28 -10.85 8.92
CA ILE A 114 -5.50 -11.68 8.97
C ILE A 114 -5.98 -11.77 10.41
N GLY A 115 -7.28 -11.51 10.65
CA GLY A 115 -7.85 -11.61 11.99
C GLY A 115 -7.33 -10.53 12.94
N SER A 116 -6.33 -10.88 13.75
CA SER A 116 -5.69 -9.99 14.74
C SER A 116 -4.47 -9.26 14.14
N PRO A 117 -4.26 -7.95 14.44
CA PRO A 117 -3.11 -7.20 13.97
C PRO A 117 -1.75 -7.78 14.34
N MET A 118 -1.66 -8.66 15.36
CA MET A 118 -0.40 -9.34 15.71
C MET A 118 0.03 -10.36 14.65
N PHE A 119 -0.91 -10.96 13.91
CA PHE A 119 -0.63 -11.96 12.88
C PHE A 119 -0.65 -11.32 11.49
N GLY A 120 0.44 -10.63 11.17
CA GLY A 120 0.58 -9.92 9.91
C GLY A 120 2.02 -9.54 9.60
N ARG A 121 2.21 -8.89 8.46
CA ARG A 121 3.50 -8.39 7.97
C ARG A 121 3.43 -6.89 7.79
N THR A 122 4.50 -6.21 8.16
CA THR A 122 4.70 -4.79 7.87
C THR A 122 5.78 -4.66 6.79
N GLN A 123 5.56 -3.76 5.85
CA GLN A 123 6.58 -3.26 4.94
C GLN A 123 6.73 -1.75 5.15
N THR A 124 7.95 -1.25 5.09
CA THR A 124 8.20 0.20 5.15
C THR A 124 8.43 0.72 3.74
N TRP A 125 7.61 1.69 3.34
CA TRP A 125 7.72 2.38 2.05
C TRP A 125 8.39 3.73 2.24
N ILE A 126 9.10 4.19 1.21
CA ILE A 126 9.85 5.44 1.23
C ILE A 126 9.13 6.49 0.38
N ARG A 127 8.92 7.69 0.93
CA ARG A 127 8.28 8.77 0.18
C ARG A 127 9.19 9.27 -0.93
N VAL A 128 8.62 9.57 -2.09
CA VAL A 128 9.34 10.13 -3.25
C VAL A 128 9.19 11.64 -3.33
N GLU A 129 8.06 12.15 -2.85
CA GLU A 129 7.64 13.57 -2.90
C GLU A 129 7.74 14.23 -1.52
#